data_AF-A0A2V5NW72-F1
#
_entry.id   AF-A0A2V5NW72-F1
#
_cell.length_a   1.000
_cell.length_b   1.000
_cell.length_c   1.000
_cell.angle_alpha   90.00
_cell.angle_beta   90.00
_cell.angle_gamma   90.00
#
_symmetry.space_group_name_H-M   'P 1'
#
loop_
_entity.id
_entity.type
_entity.pdbx_description
1 polymer ?
#
loop_
_entity_poly.entity_id
_entity_poly.type
_entity_poly.pdbx_seq_one_letter_code
_entity_poly.pdbx_strand_id
1 'polypeptide(L)'
;MSDPQLNLALITNVATADWKTIKAAFVPRPGSPALGTGIGGFDKGGLNPPGLLVFGEPSGTTPLTTATLTVAPGGAFNWGSVVPQYQWGYTQYKWKLDNGPWSAETSITTSPTISLTGLSQGPHTVYVVGKNDAGFYQDDPFVYPATAGIAAHVTTSRSWIVNTMKPVVRLNEILARNDTAVPV
;
A
#
# COMPACT_ATOMS: atom_id res chain seq x y z
N MET A 1 15.70 18.84 -0.57
CA MET A 1 14.41 18.12 -0.43
C MET A 1 13.30 19.14 -0.58
N SER A 2 12.29 18.88 -1.41
CA SER A 2 11.15 19.79 -1.59
C SER A 2 10.28 19.81 -0.34
N ASP A 3 9.75 20.99 0.03
CA ASP A 3 8.82 21.14 1.14
C ASP A 3 7.58 20.22 0.94
N PRO A 4 7.22 19.36 1.89
CA PRO A 4 6.03 18.50 1.80
C PRO A 4 4.69 19.27 1.85
N GLN A 5 4.68 20.59 2.08
CA GLN A 5 3.47 21.42 2.05
C GLN A 5 2.34 20.90 2.95
N LEU A 6 2.63 20.64 4.23
CA LEU A 6 1.64 20.18 5.22
C LEU A 6 0.79 21.35 5.77
N ASN A 7 -0.35 21.05 6.40
CA ASN A 7 -1.24 22.02 7.06
C ASN A 7 -0.75 22.52 8.44
N LEU A 8 0.55 22.83 8.58
CA LEU A 8 1.17 23.13 9.88
C LEU A 8 0.57 24.34 10.61
N ALA A 9 -0.07 25.26 9.88
CA ALA A 9 -0.77 26.41 10.47
C ALA A 9 -1.96 26.02 11.38
N LEU A 10 -2.45 24.78 11.30
CA LEU A 10 -3.45 24.24 12.23
C LEU A 10 -2.89 24.08 13.65
N ILE A 11 -1.56 24.00 13.82
CA ILE A 11 -0.91 23.98 15.12
C ILE A 11 -0.65 25.42 15.54
N THR A 12 -1.60 26.03 16.25
CA THR A 12 -1.48 27.40 16.76
C THR A 12 -0.61 27.48 18.03
N ASN A 13 -0.58 26.41 18.82
CA ASN A 13 0.29 26.27 19.99
C ASN A 13 0.65 24.80 20.20
N VAL A 14 1.95 24.47 20.12
CA VAL A 14 2.47 23.11 20.28
C VAL A 14 2.25 22.53 21.68
N ALA A 15 2.13 23.39 22.71
CA ALA A 15 1.95 22.96 24.09
C ALA A 15 0.51 22.49 24.39
N THR A 16 -0.46 22.88 23.55
CA THR A 16 -1.89 22.62 23.80
C THR A 16 -2.58 21.86 22.67
N ALA A 17 -1.88 21.55 21.58
CA ALA A 17 -2.46 20.84 20.45
C ALA A 17 -2.78 19.38 20.83
N ASP A 18 -4.05 18.98 20.64
CA ASP A 18 -4.46 17.60 20.82
C ASP A 18 -4.03 16.72 19.64
N TRP A 19 -4.07 15.39 19.82
CA TRP A 19 -3.63 14.45 18.78
C TRP A 19 -4.41 14.58 17.47
N LYS A 20 -5.66 15.06 17.53
CA LYS A 20 -6.51 15.28 16.34
C LYS A 20 -6.01 16.47 15.54
N THR A 21 -5.71 17.58 16.21
CA THR A 21 -5.12 18.78 15.62
C THR A 21 -3.78 18.47 15.00
N ILE A 22 -2.93 17.72 15.71
CA ILE A 22 -1.66 17.24 15.17
C ILE A 22 -1.92 16.40 13.92
N LYS A 23 -2.78 15.38 13.98
CA LYS A 23 -3.07 14.53 12.81
C LYS A 23 -3.56 15.34 11.59
N ALA A 24 -4.44 16.32 11.80
CA ALA A 24 -4.94 17.20 10.75
C ALA A 24 -3.85 18.10 10.15
N ALA A 25 -2.96 18.64 11.00
CA ALA A 25 -1.85 19.48 10.57
C ALA A 25 -0.84 18.75 9.68
N PHE A 26 -0.67 17.44 9.88
CA PHE A 26 0.22 16.60 9.09
C PHE A 26 -0.41 16.08 7.78
N VAL A 27 -1.65 16.48 7.46
CA VAL A 27 -2.27 16.22 6.15
C VAL A 27 -1.59 17.08 5.07
N PRO A 28 -1.12 16.49 3.95
CA PRO A 28 -0.60 17.26 2.83
C PRO A 28 -1.66 18.20 2.24
N ARG A 29 -1.27 19.42 1.87
CA ARG A 29 -2.13 20.35 1.14
C ARG A 29 -2.38 19.88 -0.30
N PRO A 30 -3.47 20.33 -0.96
CA PRO A 30 -3.64 20.16 -2.40
C PRO A 30 -2.39 20.63 -3.16
N GLY A 31 -1.89 19.79 -4.08
CA GLY A 31 -0.67 20.07 -4.86
C GLY A 31 0.65 19.73 -4.14
N SER A 32 0.59 19.21 -2.91
CA SER A 32 1.80 18.78 -2.18
C SER A 32 2.61 17.75 -2.98
N PRO A 33 3.96 17.87 -3.00
CA PRO A 33 4.83 16.88 -3.62
C PRO A 33 4.86 15.53 -2.87
N ALA A 34 4.22 15.44 -1.69
CA ALA A 34 4.08 14.20 -0.94
C ALA A 34 2.92 13.33 -1.46
N LEU A 35 1.95 13.91 -2.18
CA LEU A 35 0.76 13.18 -2.63
C LEU A 35 1.13 12.14 -3.70
N GLY A 36 0.80 10.88 -3.45
CA GLY A 36 1.02 9.76 -4.37
C GLY A 36 2.48 9.46 -4.74
N THR A 37 3.46 10.07 -4.05
CA THR A 37 4.89 9.87 -4.37
C THR A 37 5.60 8.88 -3.43
N GLY A 38 4.86 8.30 -2.49
CA GLY A 38 5.32 7.24 -1.59
C GLY A 38 5.32 5.86 -2.25
N ILE A 39 5.62 4.85 -1.45
CA ILE A 39 5.62 3.44 -1.91
C ILE A 39 4.24 3.08 -2.45
N GLY A 40 4.18 2.39 -3.60
CA GLY A 40 2.91 1.94 -4.19
C GLY A 40 1.94 3.04 -4.63
N GLY A 41 2.41 4.29 -4.77
CA GLY A 41 1.54 5.43 -5.09
C GLY A 41 0.71 5.91 -3.90
N PHE A 42 1.09 5.54 -2.67
CA PHE A 42 0.60 6.15 -1.44
C PHE A 42 1.25 7.51 -1.20
N ASP A 43 0.74 8.28 -0.25
CA ASP A 43 1.36 9.56 0.12
C ASP A 43 2.65 9.32 0.90
N LYS A 44 3.61 10.25 0.80
CA LYS A 44 4.75 10.27 1.71
C LYS A 44 4.33 10.86 3.06
N GLY A 45 4.65 10.16 4.15
CA GLY A 45 4.43 10.65 5.50
C GLY A 45 3.70 9.65 6.40
N GLY A 46 3.40 10.07 7.62
CA GLY A 46 2.84 9.21 8.67
C GLY A 46 1.32 9.01 8.64
N LEU A 47 0.64 9.44 7.57
CA LEU A 47 -0.82 9.31 7.44
C LEU A 47 -1.27 8.11 6.60
N ASN A 48 -0.32 7.32 6.10
CA ASN A 48 -0.65 6.04 5.50
C ASN A 48 -1.35 5.12 6.51
N PRO A 49 -2.17 4.17 6.04
CA PRO A 49 -2.73 3.14 6.91
C PRO A 49 -1.63 2.49 7.76
N PRO A 50 -1.91 2.22 9.06
CA PRO A 50 -0.92 1.59 9.91
C PRO A 50 -0.61 0.17 9.42
N GLY A 51 0.66 -0.22 9.45
CA GLY A 51 1.10 -1.56 9.08
C GLY A 51 1.47 -1.72 7.62
N LEU A 52 1.25 -2.91 7.08
CA LEU A 52 1.53 -3.24 5.69
C LEU A 52 0.60 -2.49 4.76
N LEU A 53 1.11 -2.20 3.57
CA LEU A 53 0.39 -1.71 2.41
C LEU A 53 0.35 -2.82 1.37
N VAL A 54 -0.74 -2.83 0.59
CA VAL A 54 -0.89 -3.70 -0.57
C VAL A 54 -1.29 -2.83 -1.75
N PHE A 55 -0.59 -3.01 -2.88
CA PHE A 55 -0.79 -2.21 -4.09
C PHE A 55 -0.40 -2.99 -5.34
N GLY A 56 -0.67 -2.44 -6.52
CA GLY A 56 -0.37 -3.07 -7.81
C GLY A 56 -1.55 -3.84 -8.39
N GLU A 57 -2.71 -3.80 -7.73
CA GLU A 57 -3.97 -4.26 -8.29
C GLU A 57 -4.29 -3.57 -9.63
N PRO A 58 -5.01 -4.25 -10.54
CA PRO A 58 -5.52 -3.63 -11.75
C PRO A 58 -6.34 -2.37 -11.45
N SER A 59 -6.19 -1.34 -12.28
CA SER A 59 -6.98 -0.12 -12.12
C SER A 59 -8.37 -0.27 -12.75
N GLY A 60 -9.41 -0.01 -11.94
CA GLY A 60 -10.79 0.01 -12.41
C GLY A 60 -11.27 -1.35 -12.94
N THR A 61 -11.47 -1.46 -14.25
CA THR A 61 -11.95 -2.69 -14.91
C THR A 61 -10.89 -3.27 -15.84
N THR A 62 -10.57 -4.55 -15.71
CA THR A 62 -9.58 -5.27 -16.52
C THR A 62 -10.17 -6.52 -17.16
N PRO A 63 -9.75 -6.92 -18.38
CA PRO A 63 -10.12 -8.23 -18.95
C PRO A 63 -9.24 -9.37 -18.42
N LEU A 64 -8.17 -9.07 -17.69
CA LEU A 64 -7.21 -10.07 -17.21
C LEU A 64 -7.79 -10.85 -16.03
N THR A 65 -7.65 -12.18 -16.09
CA THR A 65 -8.01 -13.10 -15.00
C THR A 65 -6.82 -13.38 -14.06
N THR A 66 -5.81 -12.51 -14.11
CA THR A 66 -4.60 -12.57 -13.29
C THR A 66 -4.31 -11.20 -12.70
N ALA A 67 -3.66 -11.16 -11.55
CA ALA A 67 -3.18 -9.94 -10.92
C ALA A 67 -1.95 -10.23 -10.07
N THR A 68 -1.02 -9.30 -10.00
CA THR A 68 0.13 -9.37 -9.10
C THR A 68 0.12 -8.14 -8.22
N LEU A 69 0.01 -8.34 -6.91
CA LEU A 69 0.06 -7.26 -5.93
C LEU A 69 1.37 -7.33 -5.17
N THR A 70 1.90 -6.18 -4.79
CA THR A 70 3.06 -6.03 -3.92
C THR A 70 2.61 -5.75 -2.50
N VAL A 71 3.28 -6.38 -1.53
CA VAL A 71 3.10 -6.17 -0.10
C VAL A 71 4.36 -5.55 0.46
N ALA A 72 4.23 -4.38 1.05
CA ALA A 72 5.34 -3.60 1.60
C ALA A 72 4.76 -2.54 2.55
N PRO A 73 5.55 -1.85 3.38
CA PRO A 73 6.97 -2.05 3.67
C PRO A 73 7.20 -3.27 4.58
N GLY A 74 8.43 -3.76 4.63
CA GLY A 74 8.76 -5.00 5.34
C GLY A 74 10.25 -5.15 5.62
N GLY A 75 10.58 -6.08 6.50
CA GLY A 75 11.93 -6.30 7.00
C GLY A 75 12.11 -5.83 8.44
N ALA A 76 13.17 -6.33 9.07
CA ALA A 76 13.60 -5.96 10.41
C ALA A 76 14.87 -5.11 10.33
N PHE A 77 15.05 -4.23 11.30
CA PHE A 77 16.25 -3.41 11.46
C PHE A 77 16.70 -3.43 12.92
N ASN A 78 17.98 -3.19 13.17
CA ASN A 78 18.52 -3.20 14.53
C ASN A 78 18.13 -1.91 15.25
N TRP A 79 17.68 -2.04 16.51
CA TRP A 79 17.47 -0.89 17.38
C TRP A 79 18.74 -0.05 17.51
N GLY A 80 18.59 1.28 17.48
CA GLY A 80 19.72 2.23 17.56
C GLY A 80 20.50 2.40 16.26
N SER A 81 20.09 1.75 15.16
CA SER A 81 20.63 2.04 13.82
C SER A 81 19.84 3.12 13.09
N VAL A 82 20.41 3.64 12.00
CA VAL A 82 19.65 4.48 11.07
C VAL A 82 18.51 3.65 10.50
N VAL A 83 17.27 4.09 10.72
CA VAL A 83 16.06 3.40 10.24
C VAL A 83 16.12 3.27 8.72
N PRO A 84 16.27 2.06 8.17
CA PRO A 84 16.32 1.88 6.73
C PRO A 84 14.98 2.20 6.10
N GLN A 85 15.01 2.76 4.89
CA GLN A 85 13.79 3.07 4.17
C GLN A 85 12.96 1.79 3.96
N TYR A 86 11.67 1.86 4.31
CA TYR A 86 10.71 0.77 4.15
C TYR A 86 11.01 -0.52 4.92
N GLN A 87 11.81 -0.48 5.99
CA GLN A 87 11.92 -1.58 6.97
C GLN A 87 11.14 -1.22 8.23
N TRP A 88 9.91 -1.72 8.36
CA TRP A 88 8.96 -1.32 9.41
C TRP A 88 8.73 -2.40 10.48
N GLY A 89 9.64 -3.38 10.59
CA GLY A 89 9.51 -4.45 11.58
C GLY A 89 8.39 -5.43 11.26
N TYR A 90 8.01 -5.59 9.99
CA TYR A 90 7.12 -6.67 9.55
C TYR A 90 7.95 -7.76 8.89
N THR A 91 7.74 -9.01 9.29
CA THR A 91 8.57 -10.13 8.84
C THR A 91 7.81 -11.11 7.95
N GLN A 92 6.51 -11.25 8.20
CA GLN A 92 5.64 -12.18 7.51
C GLN A 92 4.29 -11.53 7.21
N TYR A 93 3.52 -12.13 6.30
CA TYR A 93 2.14 -11.75 6.06
C TYR A 93 1.28 -12.95 5.68
N LYS A 94 -0.03 -12.81 5.88
CA LYS A 94 -1.06 -13.66 5.28
C LYS A 94 -1.97 -12.78 4.44
N TRP A 95 -2.58 -13.36 3.42
CA TRP A 95 -3.51 -12.65 2.56
C TRP A 95 -4.74 -13.52 2.24
N LYS A 96 -5.85 -12.88 1.88
CA LYS A 96 -7.01 -13.57 1.31
C LYS A 96 -7.56 -12.76 0.14
N LEU A 97 -8.12 -13.46 -0.83
CA LEU A 97 -8.88 -12.87 -1.92
C LEU A 97 -10.37 -12.91 -1.53
N ASP A 98 -11.01 -11.75 -1.59
CA ASP A 98 -12.44 -11.59 -1.32
C ASP A 98 -12.85 -12.22 0.04
N ASN A 99 -13.81 -13.13 0.00
CA ASN A 99 -14.28 -13.88 1.17
C ASN A 99 -13.64 -15.27 1.29
N GLY A 100 -12.56 -15.51 0.56
CA GLY A 100 -11.80 -16.76 0.62
C GLY A 100 -11.05 -16.96 1.94
N PRO A 101 -10.44 -18.14 2.12
CA PRO A 101 -9.61 -18.42 3.28
C PRO A 101 -8.32 -17.59 3.27
N TRP A 102 -7.74 -17.38 4.45
CA TRP A 102 -6.39 -16.84 4.58
C TRP A 102 -5.35 -17.84 4.01
N SER A 103 -4.34 -17.29 3.34
CA SER A 103 -3.18 -18.03 2.86
C SER A 103 -2.34 -18.58 4.01
N ALA A 104 -1.38 -19.43 3.66
CA ALA A 104 -0.24 -19.70 4.53
C ALA A 104 0.58 -18.42 4.79
N GLU A 105 1.32 -18.41 5.89
CA GLU A 105 2.27 -17.35 6.23
C GLU A 105 3.36 -17.26 5.14
N THR A 106 3.64 -16.06 4.66
CA THR A 106 4.60 -15.77 3.59
C THR A 106 5.59 -14.70 4.05
N SER A 107 6.87 -14.91 3.76
CA SER A 107 7.93 -13.95 4.09
C SER A 107 7.82 -12.69 3.24
N ILE A 108 7.73 -11.54 3.89
CA ILE A 108 7.67 -10.26 3.18
C ILE A 108 9.01 -9.90 2.54
N THR A 109 10.13 -10.32 3.11
CA THR A 109 11.45 -9.96 2.60
C THR A 109 11.83 -10.79 1.37
N THR A 110 11.47 -12.08 1.35
CA THR A 110 11.86 -12.98 0.25
C THR A 110 10.76 -13.14 -0.80
N SER A 111 9.50 -12.89 -0.43
CA SER A 111 8.34 -13.06 -1.31
C SER A 111 7.34 -11.90 -1.12
N PRO A 112 7.71 -10.64 -1.44
CA PRO A 112 6.88 -9.45 -1.24
C PRO A 112 5.71 -9.31 -2.24
N THR A 113 5.28 -10.40 -2.90
CA THR A 113 4.26 -10.34 -3.95
C THR A 113 3.21 -11.43 -3.79
N ILE A 114 1.96 -11.06 -4.06
CA ILE A 114 0.81 -11.95 -4.15
C ILE A 114 0.47 -12.14 -5.63
N SER A 115 0.55 -13.37 -6.12
CA SER A 115 0.21 -13.73 -7.50
C SER A 115 -1.14 -14.42 -7.55
N LEU A 116 -2.11 -13.80 -8.20
CA LEU A 116 -3.47 -14.29 -8.38
C LEU A 116 -3.67 -14.80 -9.80
N THR A 117 -4.35 -15.94 -9.93
CA THR A 117 -4.72 -16.54 -11.22
C THR A 117 -6.16 -17.06 -11.15
N GLY A 118 -6.80 -17.22 -12.30
CA GLY A 118 -8.16 -17.75 -12.38
C GLY A 118 -9.23 -16.86 -11.76
N LEU A 119 -9.01 -15.53 -11.74
CA LEU A 119 -10.00 -14.58 -11.22
C LEU A 119 -11.30 -14.65 -12.05
N SER A 120 -12.43 -14.76 -11.38
CA SER A 120 -13.75 -14.84 -12.02
C SER A 120 -14.23 -13.47 -12.51
N GLN A 121 -15.29 -13.43 -13.31
CA GLN A 121 -15.97 -12.17 -13.63
C GLN A 121 -16.48 -11.50 -12.33
N GLY A 122 -16.25 -10.20 -12.16
CA GLY A 122 -16.79 -9.43 -11.04
C GLY A 122 -15.76 -8.64 -10.24
N PRO A 123 -16.18 -8.05 -9.11
CA PRO A 123 -15.30 -7.28 -8.24
C PRO A 123 -14.37 -8.22 -7.45
N HIS A 124 -13.14 -7.78 -7.26
CA HIS A 124 -12.12 -8.45 -6.46
C HIS A 124 -11.42 -7.46 -5.53
N THR A 125 -11.01 -7.95 -4.36
CA THR A 125 -10.26 -7.20 -3.35
C THR A 125 -9.35 -8.14 -2.57
N VAL A 126 -8.13 -7.70 -2.29
CA VAL A 126 -7.17 -8.44 -1.48
C VAL A 126 -7.10 -7.84 -0.09
N TYR A 127 -7.13 -8.71 0.92
CA TYR A 127 -6.92 -8.36 2.30
C TYR A 127 -5.58 -8.94 2.77
N VAL A 128 -4.82 -8.18 3.56
CA VAL A 128 -3.50 -8.56 4.06
C VAL A 128 -3.40 -8.27 5.56
N VAL A 129 -2.80 -9.19 6.30
CA VAL A 129 -2.38 -8.98 7.69
C VAL A 129 -0.89 -9.28 7.81
N GLY A 130 -0.13 -8.30 8.28
CA GLY A 130 1.30 -8.43 8.57
C GLY A 130 1.56 -8.94 9.97
N LYS A 131 2.61 -9.72 10.14
CA LYS A 131 3.18 -10.12 11.43
C LYS A 131 4.40 -9.25 11.71
N ASN A 132 4.38 -8.55 12.84
CA ASN A 132 5.52 -7.75 13.26
C ASN A 132 6.65 -8.63 13.81
N ASP A 133 7.82 -8.03 14.03
CA ASP A 133 9.01 -8.63 14.62
C ASP A 133 8.87 -9.01 16.10
N ALA A 134 7.81 -8.52 16.77
CA ALA A 134 7.35 -9.01 18.06
C ALA A 134 6.46 -10.27 17.98
N GLY A 135 6.13 -10.74 16.77
CA GLY A 135 5.41 -11.98 16.53
C GLY A 135 3.88 -11.85 16.47
N PHE A 136 3.33 -10.63 16.53
CA PHE A 136 1.89 -10.39 16.51
C PHE A 136 1.40 -9.93 15.14
N TYR A 137 0.19 -10.36 14.78
CA TYR A 137 -0.48 -9.88 13.57
C TYR A 137 -1.18 -8.54 13.78
N GLN A 138 -1.39 -7.79 12.69
CA GLN A 138 -2.14 -6.52 12.72
C GLN A 138 -3.60 -6.66 13.18
N ASP A 139 -4.14 -7.87 13.16
CA ASP A 139 -5.48 -8.21 13.64
C ASP A 139 -5.46 -9.10 14.90
N ASP A 140 -4.30 -9.21 15.56
CA ASP A 140 -4.16 -10.06 16.74
C ASP A 140 -4.97 -9.50 17.93
N PRO A 141 -5.89 -10.29 18.52
CA PRO A 141 -6.70 -9.86 19.66
C PRO A 141 -5.90 -9.51 20.91
N PHE A 142 -4.67 -10.00 21.05
CA PHE A 142 -3.78 -9.61 22.14
C PHE A 142 -3.35 -8.14 22.00
N VAL A 143 -3.04 -7.70 20.78
CA VAL A 143 -2.62 -6.32 20.48
C VAL A 143 -3.83 -5.38 20.41
N TYR A 144 -4.93 -5.86 19.84
CA TYR A 144 -6.16 -5.10 19.65
C TYR A 144 -7.36 -5.77 20.35
N PRO A 145 -7.36 -5.86 21.69
CA PRO A 145 -8.49 -6.42 22.40
C PRO A 145 -9.71 -5.51 22.24
N ALA A 146 -10.91 -6.09 22.22
CA ALA A 146 -12.16 -5.34 22.04
C ALA A 146 -12.36 -4.20 23.08
N THR A 147 -11.71 -4.31 24.24
CA THR A 147 -11.76 -3.32 25.33
C THR A 147 -10.76 -2.17 25.17
N ALA A 148 -9.80 -2.24 24.25
CA ALA A 148 -8.78 -1.19 24.08
C ALA A 148 -9.33 0.10 23.44
N GLY A 149 -10.53 0.05 22.85
CA GLY A 149 -11.07 1.19 22.08
C GLY A 149 -10.29 1.50 20.79
N ILE A 150 -9.38 0.61 20.39
CA ILE A 150 -8.59 0.67 19.16
C ILE A 150 -8.93 -0.58 18.34
N ALA A 151 -9.44 -0.38 17.13
CA ALA A 151 -9.81 -1.49 16.25
C ALA A 151 -8.56 -2.17 15.67
N ALA A 152 -8.62 -3.50 15.58
CA ALA A 152 -7.73 -4.32 14.77
C ALA A 152 -7.69 -3.81 13.31
N HIS A 153 -6.56 -3.99 12.63
CA HIS A 153 -6.38 -3.48 11.28
C HIS A 153 -6.04 -4.57 10.26
N VAL A 154 -6.94 -4.78 9.31
CA VAL A 154 -6.67 -5.57 8.11
C VAL A 154 -6.41 -4.62 6.95
N THR A 155 -5.23 -4.70 6.36
CA THR A 155 -4.88 -3.91 5.18
C THR A 155 -5.73 -4.38 4.01
N THR A 156 -6.33 -3.45 3.26
CA THR A 156 -7.21 -3.75 2.14
C THR A 156 -6.69 -3.07 0.88
N SER A 157 -6.62 -3.80 -0.25
CA SER A 157 -6.27 -3.22 -1.55
C SER A 157 -7.38 -2.32 -2.06
N ARG A 158 -7.14 -1.56 -3.13
CA ARG A 158 -8.26 -1.02 -3.90
C ARG A 158 -9.01 -2.20 -4.55
N SER A 159 -10.31 -2.03 -4.75
CA SER A 159 -11.11 -2.99 -5.48
C SER A 159 -10.96 -2.77 -6.99
N TRP A 160 -10.94 -3.86 -7.73
CA TRP A 160 -10.99 -3.83 -9.20
C TRP A 160 -12.05 -4.79 -9.71
N ILE A 161 -12.45 -4.63 -10.97
CA ILE A 161 -13.45 -5.48 -11.62
C ILE A 161 -12.76 -6.27 -12.74
N VAL A 162 -12.89 -7.59 -12.71
CA VAL A 162 -12.58 -8.42 -13.86
C VAL A 162 -13.81 -8.46 -14.76
N ASN A 163 -13.64 -7.97 -16.00
CA ASN A 163 -14.62 -8.08 -17.06
C ASN A 163 -13.97 -8.71 -18.30
N THR A 164 -14.10 -10.03 -18.45
CA THR A 164 -13.52 -10.80 -19.55
C THR A 164 -14.11 -10.46 -20.92
N MET A 165 -15.27 -9.78 -20.94
CA MET A 165 -15.87 -9.23 -22.16
C MET A 165 -15.34 -7.84 -22.53
N LYS A 166 -14.51 -7.22 -21.68
CA LYS A 166 -13.91 -5.91 -21.98
C LYS A 166 -12.95 -6.06 -23.17
N PRO A 167 -13.08 -5.23 -24.22
CA PRO A 167 -12.15 -5.27 -25.35
C PRO A 167 -10.71 -5.05 -24.88
N VAL A 168 -9.80 -5.91 -25.32
CA VAL A 168 -8.36 -5.73 -25.10
C VAL A 168 -7.83 -4.84 -26.22
N VAL A 169 -7.11 -3.77 -25.87
CA VAL A 169 -6.37 -2.99 -26.87
C VAL A 169 -5.20 -3.85 -27.36
N ARG A 170 -5.20 -4.16 -28.65
CA ARG A 170 -4.11 -4.87 -29.32
C ARG A 170 -3.42 -3.91 -30.28
N LEU A 171 -2.17 -3.56 -29.99
CA LEU A 171 -1.33 -2.82 -30.93
C LEU A 171 -0.73 -3.83 -31.91
N ASN A 172 -1.26 -3.86 -33.13
CA ASN A 172 -0.76 -4.75 -34.18
C ASN A 172 0.48 -4.18 -34.89
N GLU A 173 0.60 -2.86 -34.94
CA GLU A 173 1.71 -2.15 -35.57
C GLU A 173 2.13 -0.98 -34.69
N ILE A 174 3.44 -0.81 -34.54
CA ILE A 174 4.05 0.37 -33.95
C ILE A 174 4.92 0.98 -35.04
N LEU A 175 4.49 2.11 -35.61
CA LEU A 175 5.34 2.91 -36.47
C LEU A 175 6.09 3.93 -35.60
N ALA A 176 7.39 3.74 -35.43
CA ALA A 176 8.25 4.70 -34.76
C ALA A 176 8.97 5.56 -35.82
N ARG A 177 8.90 6.89 -35.68
CA ARG A 177 9.71 7.84 -36.45
C ARG A 177 10.93 8.24 -35.61
N ASN A 178 12.12 8.14 -36.18
CA ASN A 178 13.37 8.53 -35.52
C ASN A 178 13.92 9.81 -36.15
N ASP A 179 13.75 10.94 -35.48
CA ASP A 179 14.16 12.27 -35.97
C ASP A 179 15.63 12.62 -35.65
N THR A 180 16.40 11.71 -35.03
CA THR A 180 17.80 11.98 -34.60
C THR A 180 18.86 11.12 -35.29
N ALA A 181 18.48 10.24 -36.23
CA ALA A 181 19.40 9.30 -36.85
C ALA A 181 20.28 9.88 -37.99
N VAL A 182 20.09 11.15 -38.38
CA VAL A 182 20.87 11.77 -39.46
C VAL A 182 21.55 13.05 -38.95
N PRO A 183 22.86 13.01 -38.66
CA PRO A 183 23.68 14.21 -38.61
C PRO A 183 23.75 14.83 -40.02
N VAL A 184 23.63 16.15 -40.11
CA VAL A 184 23.86 16.94 -41.34
C VAL A 184 25.32 16.84 -41.76
#